data_AF-A0AA51IWU3-F1
#
_entry.id   AF-A0AA51IWU3-F1
#
_cell.length_a   1.000
_cell.length_b   1.000
_cell.length_c   1.000
_cell.angle_alpha   90.00
_cell.angle_beta   90.00
_cell.angle_gamma   90.00
#
_symmetry.space_group_name_H-M   'P 1'
#
loop_
_entity.id
_entity.type
_entity.pdbx_description
1 polymer ?
#
loop_
_entity_poly.entity_id
_entity_poly.type
_entity_poly.pdbx_seq_one_letter_code
_entity_poly.pdbx_strand_id
1 'polypeptide(L)'
;KLLKTLILGAPASGKGTISSRLVKRYGFEHVSSGDKLRDHIEKQTNLGKEVKSYLNEGKLVPDDVMINFMVTELKQVENKSWLLDGFPRTVTQADALWKVRPVDVVLNLVVPFEVIIDRVKNRWVHLPSGRVYNIGFNTPKVMGKDDVTGEDLIQRPDDKPEAVKKRLEIYETMTKPVIDFYKAKGIIKHFEGKTSDEIWPKIT
;
A
#
# COMPACT_ATOMS: atom_id res chain seq x y z
N LYS A 1 -25.37 -1.17 3.18
CA LYS A 1 -24.70 -0.20 2.29
C LYS A 1 -23.31 -0.75 1.99
N LEU A 2 -22.93 -0.90 0.71
CA LEU A 2 -21.57 -1.31 0.33
C LEU A 2 -20.61 -0.16 0.63
N LEU A 3 -19.48 -0.43 1.28
CA LEU A 3 -18.52 0.59 1.69
C LEU A 3 -17.30 0.58 0.78
N LYS A 4 -16.96 1.77 0.25
CA LYS A 4 -15.81 1.99 -0.63
C LYS A 4 -14.74 2.74 0.15
N THR A 5 -13.72 2.00 0.58
CA THR A 5 -12.69 2.53 1.49
C THR A 5 -11.35 2.65 0.78
N LEU A 6 -10.63 3.71 1.09
CA LEU A 6 -9.27 3.93 0.65
C LEU A 6 -8.32 4.00 1.84
N ILE A 7 -7.13 3.42 1.75
CA ILE A 7 -6.10 3.56 2.79
C ILE A 7 -4.86 4.28 2.26
N LEU A 8 -4.51 5.38 2.92
CA LEU A 8 -3.31 6.19 2.70
C LEU A 8 -2.35 6.06 3.88
N GLY A 9 -1.09 6.38 3.60
CA GLY A 9 -0.03 6.41 4.61
C GLY A 9 1.33 6.18 3.96
N ALA A 10 2.38 6.64 4.61
CA ALA A 10 3.74 6.52 4.13
C ALA A 10 4.16 5.03 3.94
N PRO A 11 5.21 4.75 3.15
CA PRO A 11 5.88 3.45 3.19
C PRO A 11 6.18 3.02 4.64
N ALA A 12 6.03 1.74 4.95
CA ALA A 12 6.19 1.19 6.30
C ALA A 12 5.32 1.80 7.42
N SER A 13 4.28 2.59 7.11
CA SER A 13 3.32 3.07 8.11
C SER A 13 2.44 1.98 8.73
N GLY A 14 2.46 0.76 8.16
CA GLY A 14 1.66 -0.37 8.64
C GLY A 14 0.33 -0.55 7.89
N LYS A 15 0.15 0.11 6.74
CA LYS A 15 -1.03 -0.05 5.86
C LYS A 15 -1.37 -1.52 5.63
N GLY A 16 -0.44 -2.33 5.13
CA GLY A 16 -0.70 -3.75 4.84
C GLY A 16 -1.21 -4.53 6.06
N THR A 17 -0.69 -4.26 7.26
CA THR A 17 -1.17 -4.87 8.51
C THR A 17 -2.61 -4.43 8.82
N ILE A 18 -2.90 -3.14 8.73
CA ILE A 18 -4.25 -2.60 8.94
C ILE A 18 -5.22 -3.12 7.87
N SER A 19 -4.83 -3.13 6.60
CA SER A 19 -5.60 -3.67 5.48
C SER A 19 -5.95 -5.15 5.73
N SER A 20 -4.98 -5.97 6.11
CA SER A 20 -5.21 -7.38 6.45
C SER A 20 -6.21 -7.54 7.60
N ARG A 21 -6.10 -6.71 8.65
CA ARG A 21 -7.05 -6.72 9.78
C ARG A 21 -8.46 -6.30 9.36
N LEU A 22 -8.59 -5.27 8.52
CA LEU A 22 -9.88 -4.83 7.97
C LEU A 22 -10.55 -5.93 7.14
N VAL A 23 -9.80 -6.57 6.25
CA VAL A 23 -10.28 -7.69 5.44
C VAL A 23 -10.76 -8.84 6.33
N LYS A 24 -9.94 -9.23 7.32
CA LYS A 24 -10.27 -10.34 8.23
C LYS A 24 -11.49 -10.05 9.12
N ARG A 25 -11.63 -8.82 9.61
CA ARG A 25 -12.69 -8.44 10.55
C ARG A 25 -14.02 -8.12 9.87
N TYR A 26 -13.98 -7.45 8.72
CA TYR A 26 -15.16 -6.87 8.08
C TYR A 26 -15.47 -7.45 6.70
N GLY A 27 -14.64 -8.36 6.18
CA GLY A 27 -14.88 -9.02 4.89
C GLY A 27 -14.76 -8.08 3.68
N PHE A 28 -13.88 -7.07 3.76
CA PHE A 28 -13.59 -6.21 2.59
C PHE A 28 -12.88 -7.00 1.50
N GLU A 29 -13.26 -6.72 0.25
CA GLU A 29 -12.46 -7.14 -0.90
C GLU A 29 -11.23 -6.24 -1.00
N HIS A 30 -10.04 -6.82 -0.83
CA HIS A 30 -8.79 -6.07 -0.87
C HIS A 30 -8.32 -5.87 -2.30
N VAL A 31 -8.23 -4.61 -2.72
CA VAL A 31 -7.72 -4.22 -4.03
C VAL A 31 -6.39 -3.49 -3.83
N SER A 32 -5.30 -4.24 -3.88
CA SER A 32 -3.94 -3.71 -3.79
C SER A 32 -3.36 -3.52 -5.20
N SER A 33 -3.09 -2.27 -5.58
CA SER A 33 -2.53 -1.97 -6.90
C SER A 33 -1.20 -2.68 -7.14
N GLY A 34 -0.36 -2.76 -6.10
CA GLY A 34 0.94 -3.42 -6.17
C GLY A 34 0.84 -4.94 -6.33
N ASP A 35 -0.08 -5.60 -5.62
CA ASP A 35 -0.27 -7.05 -5.75
C ASP A 35 -0.86 -7.40 -7.11
N LYS A 36 -1.88 -6.67 -7.55
CA LYS A 36 -2.51 -6.88 -8.86
C LYS A 36 -1.53 -6.65 -10.01
N LEU A 37 -0.70 -5.59 -9.96
CA LEU A 37 0.34 -5.39 -10.98
C LEU A 37 1.37 -6.51 -11.01
N ARG A 38 1.81 -7.02 -9.85
CA ARG A 38 2.73 -8.17 -9.78
C ARG A 38 2.12 -9.41 -10.43
N ASP A 39 0.87 -9.71 -10.12
CA ASP A 39 0.13 -10.82 -10.74
C ASP A 39 0.07 -10.69 -12.27
N HIS A 40 -0.19 -9.48 -12.79
CA HIS A 40 -0.17 -9.21 -14.23
C HIS A 40 1.21 -9.43 -14.87
N ILE A 41 2.30 -9.04 -14.18
CA ILE A 41 3.70 -9.23 -14.61
C ILE A 41 4.05 -10.72 -14.63
N GLU A 42 3.71 -11.46 -13.57
CA GLU A 42 3.97 -12.89 -13.41
C GLU A 42 3.24 -13.71 -14.48
N LYS A 43 1.97 -13.37 -14.73
CA LYS A 43 1.14 -13.99 -15.79
C LYS A 43 1.49 -13.53 -17.20
N GLN A 44 2.45 -12.62 -17.36
CA GLN A 44 2.90 -12.09 -18.65
C GLN A 44 1.77 -11.55 -19.54
N THR A 45 0.75 -10.94 -18.91
CA THR A 45 -0.34 -10.26 -19.63
C THR A 45 0.19 -9.05 -20.42
N ASN A 46 -0.59 -8.52 -21.37
CA ASN A 46 -0.19 -7.32 -22.13
C ASN A 46 0.16 -6.14 -21.21
N LEU A 47 -0.71 -5.86 -20.22
CA LEU A 47 -0.44 -4.85 -19.19
C LEU A 47 0.81 -5.19 -18.39
N GLY A 48 0.99 -6.44 -17.99
CA GLY A 48 2.17 -6.88 -17.24
C GLY A 48 3.48 -6.67 -18.00
N LYS A 49 3.50 -6.93 -19.30
CA LYS A 49 4.67 -6.69 -20.17
C LYS A 49 4.98 -5.20 -20.29
N GLU A 50 3.94 -4.37 -20.47
CA GLU A 50 4.07 -2.90 -20.53
C GLU A 50 4.62 -2.34 -19.22
N VAL A 51 4.01 -2.71 -18.09
CA VAL A 51 4.45 -2.29 -16.76
C VAL A 51 5.87 -2.75 -16.47
N LYS A 52 6.23 -3.98 -16.87
CA LYS A 52 7.60 -4.50 -16.72
C LYS A 52 8.63 -3.68 -17.51
N SER A 53 8.28 -3.16 -18.69
CA SER A 53 9.17 -2.26 -19.45
C SER A 53 9.46 -0.97 -18.68
N TYR A 54 8.43 -0.28 -18.17
CA TYR A 54 8.64 0.93 -17.37
C TYR A 54 9.51 0.66 -16.15
N LEU A 55 9.25 -0.42 -15.42
CA LEU A 55 10.01 -0.79 -14.22
C LEU A 55 11.48 -1.12 -14.53
N ASN A 56 11.73 -1.85 -15.63
CA ASN A 56 13.10 -2.18 -16.06
C ASN A 56 13.90 -0.92 -16.43
N GLU A 57 13.24 0.10 -16.96
CA GLU A 57 13.83 1.41 -17.28
C GLU A 57 13.94 2.34 -16.05
N GLY A 58 13.55 1.88 -14.86
CA GLY A 58 13.52 2.69 -13.65
C GLY A 58 12.46 3.81 -13.67
N LYS A 59 11.50 3.74 -14.59
CA LYS A 59 10.39 4.69 -14.74
C LYS A 59 9.20 4.26 -13.90
N LEU A 60 8.42 5.24 -13.46
CA LEU A 60 7.11 4.99 -12.87
C LEU A 60 6.09 4.64 -13.96
N VAL A 61 5.13 3.79 -13.62
CA VAL A 61 3.99 3.51 -14.50
C VAL A 61 3.20 4.81 -14.71
N PRO A 62 2.90 5.21 -15.95
CA PRO A 62 2.11 6.41 -16.24
C PRO A 62 0.73 6.42 -15.56
N ASP A 63 0.24 7.61 -15.24
CA ASP A 63 -1.03 7.80 -14.51
C ASP A 63 -2.23 7.26 -15.30
N ASP A 64 -2.29 7.47 -16.61
CA ASP A 64 -3.35 6.99 -17.49
C ASP A 64 -3.43 5.46 -17.53
N VAL A 65 -2.28 4.79 -17.62
CA VAL A 65 -2.16 3.33 -17.54
C VAL A 65 -2.66 2.84 -16.18
N MET A 66 -2.22 3.47 -15.09
CA MET A 66 -2.66 3.13 -13.73
C MET A 66 -4.15 3.35 -13.51
N ILE A 67 -4.71 4.45 -14.00
CA ILE A 67 -6.14 4.77 -13.87
C ILE A 67 -6.98 3.72 -14.61
N ASN A 68 -6.67 3.44 -15.87
CA ASN A 68 -7.42 2.48 -16.69
C ASN A 68 -7.39 1.07 -16.08
N PHE A 69 -6.23 0.66 -15.61
CA PHE A 69 -6.05 -0.59 -14.88
C PHE A 69 -6.90 -0.65 -13.61
N MET A 70 -6.78 0.34 -12.72
CA MET A 70 -7.48 0.32 -11.44
C MET A 70 -9.00 0.44 -11.58
N VAL A 71 -9.50 1.21 -12.55
CA VAL A 71 -10.93 1.26 -12.87
C VAL A 71 -11.44 -0.10 -13.32
N THR A 72 -10.65 -0.86 -14.08
CA THR A 72 -11.01 -2.22 -14.53
C THR A 72 -11.04 -3.20 -13.35
N GLU A 73 -10.06 -3.15 -12.46
CA GLU A 73 -10.03 -3.98 -11.25
C GLU A 73 -11.21 -3.69 -10.31
N LEU A 74 -11.54 -2.41 -10.11
CA LEU A 74 -12.65 -2.01 -9.23
C LEU A 74 -14.03 -2.41 -9.78
N LYS A 75 -14.19 -2.56 -11.11
CA LYS A 75 -15.43 -3.10 -11.70
C LYS A 75 -15.70 -4.54 -11.25
N GLN A 76 -14.66 -5.35 -11.06
CA GLN A 76 -14.81 -6.75 -10.67
C GLN A 76 -15.35 -6.91 -9.23
N VAL A 77 -15.22 -5.88 -8.40
CA VAL A 77 -15.64 -5.87 -6.99
C VAL A 77 -16.77 -4.88 -6.71
N GLU A 78 -17.44 -4.37 -7.75
CA GLU A 78 -18.40 -3.26 -7.59
C GLU A 78 -19.60 -3.57 -6.70
N ASN A 79 -19.97 -4.85 -6.62
CA ASN A 79 -21.09 -5.35 -5.82
C ASN A 79 -20.68 -5.76 -4.39
N LYS A 80 -19.46 -5.39 -3.96
CA LYS A 80 -18.90 -5.71 -2.65
C LYS A 80 -18.37 -4.45 -1.95
N SER A 81 -18.24 -4.51 -0.63
CA SER A 81 -17.42 -3.53 0.09
C SER A 81 -15.96 -3.82 -0.21
N TRP A 82 -15.19 -2.79 -0.57
CA TRP A 82 -13.79 -2.97 -0.94
C TRP A 82 -12.87 -1.97 -0.23
N LEU A 83 -11.63 -2.40 -0.04
CA LEU A 83 -10.54 -1.62 0.49
C LEU A 83 -9.47 -1.46 -0.59
N LEU A 84 -9.23 -0.23 -0.99
CA LEU A 84 -8.24 0.13 -1.99
C LEU A 84 -6.93 0.55 -1.31
N ASP A 85 -5.84 -0.18 -1.60
CA ASP A 85 -4.49 0.05 -1.07
C ASP A 85 -3.50 0.35 -2.21
N GLY A 86 -2.68 1.39 -2.04
CA GLY A 86 -1.60 1.73 -2.96
C GLY A 86 -2.01 2.52 -4.21
N PHE A 87 -3.27 2.94 -4.33
CA PHE A 87 -3.79 3.86 -5.35
C PHE A 87 -4.92 4.70 -4.71
N PRO A 88 -5.08 5.99 -5.05
CA PRO A 88 -4.23 6.81 -5.91
C PRO A 88 -2.94 7.26 -5.21
N ARG A 89 -1.91 7.55 -5.99
CA ARG A 89 -0.62 8.11 -5.55
C ARG A 89 -0.37 9.54 -6.02
N THR A 90 -1.16 10.02 -6.97
CA THR A 90 -1.12 11.39 -7.52
C THR A 90 -2.50 12.02 -7.46
N VAL A 91 -2.55 13.36 -7.51
CA VAL A 91 -3.82 14.09 -7.59
C VAL A 91 -4.59 13.74 -8.87
N THR A 92 -3.88 13.56 -9.99
CA THR A 92 -4.47 13.13 -11.26
C THR A 92 -5.20 11.79 -11.11
N GLN A 93 -4.56 10.81 -10.47
CA GLN A 93 -5.19 9.53 -10.15
C GLN A 93 -6.39 9.69 -9.20
N ALA A 94 -6.29 10.56 -8.20
CA ALA A 94 -7.35 10.80 -7.22
C ALA A 94 -8.59 11.46 -7.84
N ASP A 95 -8.38 12.46 -8.70
CA ASP A 95 -9.44 13.14 -9.44
C ASP A 95 -10.13 12.19 -10.42
N ALA A 96 -9.36 11.39 -11.17
CA ALA A 96 -9.90 10.39 -12.07
C ALA A 96 -10.72 9.32 -11.33
N LEU A 97 -10.19 8.80 -10.21
CA LEU A 97 -10.91 7.85 -9.36
C LEU A 97 -12.21 8.45 -8.83
N TRP A 98 -12.16 9.69 -8.34
CA TRP A 98 -13.33 10.38 -7.80
C TRP A 98 -14.45 10.54 -8.84
N LYS A 99 -14.11 10.87 -10.08
CA LYS A 99 -15.08 11.04 -11.18
C LYS A 99 -15.79 9.72 -11.55
N VAL A 100 -15.07 8.60 -11.53
CA VAL A 100 -15.60 7.31 -12.01
C VAL A 100 -16.18 6.46 -10.88
N ARG A 101 -15.54 6.46 -9.71
CA ARG A 101 -15.90 5.68 -8.53
C ARG A 101 -15.62 6.47 -7.25
N PRO A 102 -16.53 7.37 -6.82
CA PRO A 102 -16.41 8.05 -5.53
C PRO A 102 -16.25 7.07 -4.36
N VAL A 103 -15.32 7.38 -3.46
CA VAL A 103 -15.06 6.64 -2.22
C VAL A 103 -15.86 7.22 -1.07
N ASP A 104 -16.28 6.37 -0.12
CA ASP A 104 -17.06 6.79 1.05
C ASP A 104 -16.16 7.32 2.17
N VAL A 105 -14.99 6.70 2.38
CA VAL A 105 -14.07 7.04 3.46
C VAL A 105 -12.62 6.80 3.08
N VAL A 106 -11.74 7.70 3.50
CA VAL A 106 -10.29 7.58 3.34
C VAL A 106 -9.64 7.47 4.71
N LEU A 107 -8.99 6.34 4.99
CA LEU A 107 -8.22 6.10 6.20
C LEU A 107 -6.77 6.54 5.96
N ASN A 108 -6.31 7.58 6.63
CA ASN A 108 -4.92 8.02 6.52
C ASN A 108 -4.14 7.65 7.78
N LEU A 109 -3.16 6.76 7.63
CA LEU A 109 -2.28 6.35 8.72
C LEU A 109 -1.12 7.33 8.87
N VAL A 110 -1.09 8.04 9.99
CA VAL A 110 -0.08 9.05 10.29
C VAL A 110 0.90 8.45 11.32
N VAL A 111 2.10 8.13 10.84
CA VAL A 111 3.17 7.54 11.66
C VAL A 111 4.36 8.49 11.66
N PRO A 112 5.00 8.78 12.81
CA PRO A 112 6.17 9.63 12.86
C PRO A 112 7.29 9.17 11.92
N PHE A 113 7.98 10.12 11.30
CA PHE A 113 9.02 9.86 10.31
C PHE A 113 10.17 8.99 10.85
N GLU A 114 10.60 9.26 12.09
CA GLU A 114 11.62 8.47 12.79
C GLU A 114 11.23 6.98 12.89
N VAL A 115 9.97 6.70 13.24
CA VAL A 115 9.44 5.34 13.35
C VAL A 115 9.39 4.66 11.98
N ILE A 116 9.05 5.40 10.92
CA ILE A 116 9.05 4.86 9.56
C ILE A 116 10.46 4.46 9.14
N ILE A 117 11.46 5.31 9.39
CA ILE A 117 12.87 5.00 9.09
C ILE A 117 13.30 3.72 9.82
N ASP A 118 13.04 3.64 11.12
CA ASP A 118 13.45 2.48 11.91
C ASP A 118 12.75 1.20 11.46
N ARG A 119 11.47 1.28 11.09
CA ARG A 119 10.76 0.13 10.52
C ARG A 119 11.36 -0.32 9.20
N VAL A 120 11.75 0.58 8.31
CA VAL A 120 12.32 0.14 7.03
C VAL A 120 13.69 -0.51 7.23
N LYS A 121 14.55 0.05 8.09
CA LYS A 121 15.85 -0.55 8.44
C LYS A 121 15.72 -1.97 9.01
N ASN A 122 14.66 -2.22 9.77
CA ASN A 122 14.41 -3.49 10.45
C ASN A 122 13.54 -4.45 9.66
N ARG A 123 13.20 -4.13 8.39
CA ARG A 123 12.32 -4.96 7.56
C ARG A 123 13.09 -6.11 6.92
N TRP A 124 12.51 -7.30 7.02
CA TRP A 124 12.97 -8.52 6.36
C TRP A 124 11.82 -9.13 5.57
N VAL A 125 12.14 -9.77 4.44
CA VAL A 125 11.12 -10.34 3.55
C VAL A 125 11.53 -11.73 3.11
N HIS A 126 10.58 -12.67 3.19
CA HIS A 126 10.69 -13.96 2.56
C HIS A 126 10.25 -13.86 1.09
N LEU A 127 11.19 -13.83 0.15
CA LEU A 127 10.92 -13.53 -1.27
C LEU A 127 9.83 -14.42 -1.90
N PRO A 128 9.88 -15.76 -1.79
CA PRO A 128 8.91 -16.65 -2.44
C PRO A 128 7.47 -16.40 -1.99
N SER A 129 7.27 -16.07 -0.71
CA SER A 129 5.93 -15.90 -0.14
C SER A 129 5.45 -14.46 -0.02
N GLY A 130 6.37 -13.51 -0.11
CA GLY A 130 6.12 -12.10 0.22
C GLY A 130 5.90 -11.81 1.71
N ARG A 131 6.01 -12.80 2.62
CA ARG A 131 5.89 -12.58 4.07
C ARG A 131 6.91 -11.55 4.55
N VAL A 132 6.46 -10.63 5.41
CA VAL A 132 7.26 -9.52 5.91
C VAL A 132 7.43 -9.65 7.41
N TYR A 133 8.67 -9.52 7.86
CA TYR A 133 9.07 -9.48 9.26
C TYR A 133 9.68 -8.11 9.58
N ASN A 134 9.56 -7.68 10.83
CA ASN A 134 10.13 -6.44 11.31
C ASN A 134 10.68 -6.67 12.71
N ILE A 135 11.99 -6.54 12.86
CA ILE A 135 12.67 -6.74 14.15
C ILE A 135 12.10 -5.74 15.17
N GLY A 136 11.58 -6.25 16.29
CA GLY A 136 10.96 -5.47 17.35
C GLY A 136 9.43 -5.36 17.28
N PHE A 137 8.81 -5.73 16.16
CA PHE A 137 7.33 -5.77 16.03
C PHE A 137 6.83 -7.18 15.77
N ASN A 138 7.29 -7.79 14.69
CA ASN A 138 7.01 -9.17 14.32
C ASN A 138 8.31 -9.86 13.94
N THR A 139 9.21 -9.94 14.91
CA THR A 139 10.51 -10.61 14.81
C THR A 139 10.30 -12.08 14.44
N PRO A 140 11.06 -12.63 13.47
CA PRO A 140 10.99 -14.06 13.18
C PRO A 140 11.45 -14.86 14.40
N LYS A 141 10.94 -16.10 14.54
CA LYS A 141 11.32 -17.03 15.61
C LYS A 141 12.82 -17.32 15.61
N VAL A 142 13.40 -17.41 14.42
CA VAL A 142 14.85 -17.56 14.22
C VAL A 142 15.33 -16.42 13.33
N MET A 143 16.33 -15.67 13.80
CA MET A 143 16.84 -14.51 13.06
C MET A 143 17.32 -14.90 11.66
N GLY A 144 16.82 -14.17 10.67
CA GLY A 144 17.13 -14.41 9.25
C GLY A 144 16.37 -15.57 8.62
N LYS A 145 15.44 -16.24 9.31
CA LYS A 145 14.69 -17.38 8.80
C LYS A 145 13.18 -17.13 8.78
N ASP A 146 12.50 -17.61 7.75
CA ASP A 146 11.04 -17.57 7.66
C ASP A 146 10.39 -18.57 8.63
N ASP A 147 9.38 -18.12 9.37
CA ASP A 147 8.71 -18.93 10.41
C ASP A 147 7.92 -20.13 9.88
N VAL A 148 7.60 -20.14 8.59
CA VAL A 148 6.78 -21.19 7.96
C VAL A 148 7.65 -22.18 7.20
N THR A 149 8.62 -21.69 6.40
CA THR A 149 9.43 -22.56 5.53
C THR A 149 10.84 -22.81 6.07
N GLY A 150 11.34 -22.00 7.01
CA GLY A 150 12.72 -22.07 7.47
C GLY A 150 13.75 -21.56 6.44
N GLU A 151 13.29 -21.01 5.31
CA GLU A 151 14.13 -20.44 4.26
C GLU A 151 14.68 -19.07 4.68
N ASP A 152 15.71 -18.59 3.96
CA ASP A 152 16.36 -17.33 4.28
C ASP A 152 15.46 -16.11 4.00
N LEU A 153 15.45 -15.20 4.97
CA LEU A 153 14.92 -13.86 4.81
C LEU A 153 15.99 -12.95 4.21
N ILE A 154 15.57 -11.98 3.41
CA ILE A 154 16.46 -10.95 2.90
C ILE A 154 15.96 -9.56 3.25
N GLN A 155 16.88 -8.60 3.33
CA GLN A 155 16.56 -7.18 3.25
C GLN A 155 16.55 -6.77 1.78
N ARG A 156 15.53 -6.03 1.34
CA ARG A 156 15.46 -5.62 -0.07
C ARG A 156 16.46 -4.49 -0.32
N PRO A 157 17.03 -4.37 -1.53
CA PRO A 157 17.88 -3.24 -1.88
C PRO A 157 17.20 -1.87 -1.67
N ASP A 158 15.88 -1.83 -1.83
CA ASP A 158 15.03 -0.66 -1.60
C ASP A 158 14.91 -0.22 -0.11
N ASP A 159 15.36 -1.05 0.83
CA ASP A 159 15.28 -0.78 2.27
C ASP A 159 16.57 -0.09 2.80
N LYS A 160 17.55 0.21 1.91
CA LYS A 160 18.73 1.03 2.23
C LYS A 160 18.35 2.47 2.58
N PRO A 161 19.01 3.13 3.55
CA PRO A 161 18.65 4.46 4.04
C PRO A 161 18.38 5.51 2.94
N GLU A 162 19.19 5.51 1.89
CA GLU A 162 19.09 6.45 0.76
C GLU A 162 17.81 6.19 -0.07
N ALA A 163 17.50 4.92 -0.31
CA ALA A 163 16.29 4.50 -1.03
C ALA A 163 15.02 4.78 -0.19
N VAL A 164 15.09 4.61 1.13
CA VAL A 164 14.02 4.97 2.07
C VAL A 164 13.74 6.46 2.03
N LYS A 165 14.80 7.28 2.15
CA LYS A 165 14.67 8.74 2.11
C LYS A 165 14.01 9.19 0.81
N LYS A 166 14.48 8.69 -0.34
CA LYS A 166 13.89 8.99 -1.65
C LYS A 166 12.42 8.58 -1.72
N ARG A 167 12.05 7.41 -1.18
CA ARG A 167 10.65 6.96 -1.12
C ARG A 167 9.77 7.87 -0.27
N LEU A 168 10.30 8.39 0.83
CA LEU A 168 9.58 9.32 1.70
C LEU A 168 9.45 10.70 1.06
N GLU A 169 10.49 11.19 0.39
CA GLU A 169 10.42 12.42 -0.41
C GLU A 169 9.37 12.31 -1.53
N ILE A 170 9.34 11.20 -2.25
CA ILE A 170 8.31 10.92 -3.27
C ILE A 170 6.91 10.88 -2.64
N TYR A 171 6.76 10.24 -1.47
CA TYR A 171 5.48 10.20 -0.77
C TYR A 171 5.01 11.61 -0.37
N GLU A 172 5.89 12.46 0.16
CA GLU A 172 5.52 13.82 0.55
C GLU A 172 5.26 14.75 -0.63
N THR A 173 5.93 14.54 -1.75
CA THR A 173 5.72 15.37 -2.95
C THR A 173 4.48 14.95 -3.74
N MET A 174 4.20 13.65 -3.82
CA MET A 174 3.12 13.11 -4.68
C MET A 174 1.85 12.76 -3.91
N THR A 175 1.97 12.15 -2.73
CA THR A 175 0.82 11.64 -1.96
C THR A 175 0.24 12.67 -0.99
N LYS A 176 1.04 13.61 -0.48
CA LYS A 176 0.49 14.70 0.37
C LYS A 176 -0.58 15.54 -0.34
N PRO A 177 -0.42 15.93 -1.62
CA PRO A 177 -1.51 16.57 -2.36
C PRO A 177 -2.78 15.72 -2.49
N VAL A 178 -2.68 14.38 -2.46
CA VAL A 178 -3.83 13.47 -2.46
C VAL A 178 -4.58 13.52 -1.12
N ILE A 179 -3.84 13.66 -0.01
CA ILE A 179 -4.43 13.87 1.32
C ILE A 179 -5.25 15.17 1.31
N ASP A 180 -4.69 16.26 0.78
CA ASP A 180 -5.39 17.55 0.68
C ASP A 180 -6.63 17.47 -0.22
N PHE A 181 -6.54 16.75 -1.34
CA PHE A 181 -7.68 16.47 -2.22
C PHE A 181 -8.86 15.83 -1.46
N TYR A 182 -8.61 14.76 -0.70
CA TYR A 182 -9.66 14.08 0.06
C TYR A 182 -10.09 14.82 1.32
N LYS A 183 -9.21 15.65 1.90
CA LYS A 183 -9.54 16.58 2.98
C LYS A 183 -10.56 17.60 2.53
N ALA A 184 -10.39 18.19 1.34
CA ALA A 184 -11.35 19.12 0.75
C ALA A 184 -12.72 18.48 0.48
N LYS A 185 -12.79 17.15 0.33
CA LYS A 185 -14.05 16.40 0.20
C LYS A 185 -14.70 16.03 1.54
N GLY A 186 -14.02 16.22 2.67
CA GLY A 186 -14.56 15.93 4.01
C GLY A 186 -14.66 14.44 4.37
N ILE A 187 -14.04 13.54 3.60
CA ILE A 187 -14.16 12.08 3.76
C ILE A 187 -12.90 11.41 4.34
N ILE A 188 -11.85 12.18 4.61
CA ILE A 188 -10.61 11.68 5.19
C ILE A 188 -10.68 11.60 6.72
N LYS A 189 -10.13 10.53 7.28
CA LYS A 189 -9.96 10.31 8.72
C LYS A 189 -8.48 10.02 9.00
N HIS A 190 -7.90 10.78 9.91
CA HIS A 190 -6.51 10.63 10.31
C HIS A 190 -6.40 9.72 11.53
N PHE A 191 -5.51 8.74 11.46
CA PHE A 191 -5.22 7.83 12.55
C PHE A 191 -3.73 7.89 12.89
N GLU A 192 -3.44 8.57 14.00
CA GLU A 192 -2.07 8.79 14.48
C GLU A 192 -1.63 7.68 15.42
N GLY A 193 -0.39 7.21 15.27
CA GLY A 193 0.23 6.28 16.21
C GLY A 193 1.62 5.82 15.77
N LYS A 194 2.38 5.24 16.71
CA LYS A 194 3.71 4.69 16.46
C LYS A 194 3.66 3.21 16.09
N THR A 195 2.59 2.49 16.39
CA THR A 195 2.44 1.06 16.10
C THR A 195 1.10 0.75 15.43
N SER A 196 1.02 -0.33 14.66
CA SER A 196 -0.28 -0.78 14.11
C SER A 196 -1.26 -1.18 15.22
N ASP A 197 -0.78 -1.58 16.40
CA ASP A 197 -1.61 -1.94 17.55
C ASP A 197 -2.15 -0.71 18.29
N GLU A 198 -1.44 0.41 18.27
CA GLU A 198 -1.97 1.69 18.73
C GLU A 198 -3.01 2.27 17.78
N ILE A 199 -2.81 2.08 16.48
CA ILE A 199 -3.68 2.65 15.44
C ILE A 199 -4.97 1.83 15.28
N TRP A 200 -4.87 0.50 15.32
CA TRP A 200 -5.99 -0.40 15.03
C TRP A 200 -7.26 -0.14 15.85
N PRO A 201 -7.21 0.01 17.19
CA PRO A 201 -8.38 0.28 18.01
C PRO A 201 -9.07 1.62 17.71
N LYS A 202 -8.38 2.56 17.04
CA LYS A 202 -8.95 3.86 16.67
C LYS A 202 -9.78 3.78 15.38
N ILE A 203 -9.52 2.78 14.54
CA ILE A 203 -10.20 2.57 13.25
C ILE A 203 -11.50 1.78 13.44
N THR A 204 -11.52 0.86 14.41
CA THR A 204 -12.64 -0.05 14.69
C THR A 204 -13.62 0.53 15.69
#